data_AF-A0A401MB20-F1
#
_entry.id   AF-A0A401MB20-F1
#
_cell.length_a   1.000
_cell.length_b   1.000
_cell.length_c   1.000
_cell.angle_alpha   90.00
_cell.angle_beta   90.00
_cell.angle_gamma   90.00
#
_symmetry.space_group_name_H-M   'P 1'
#
loop_
_entity.id
_entity.type
_entity.pdbx_description
1 polymer ?
#
loop_
_entity_poly.entity_id
_entity_poly.type
_entity_poly.pdbx_seq_one_letter_code
_entity_poly.pdbx_strand_id
1 'polypeptide(L)'
;MTAPRRPRGPRRLLLALVGCLLAATVGACAPPAPQVSSAAAAPEDKQTQTQRTEPPYDIRPLLHPDHKYLGVAVNGSPRATAPLTAFTEKAGKRPDLREYYAKWGDPFQPEVNRAVWDNGQLPFLVWEPFSRTVAQIAAGKDDAYIRKFADAVRDYNRPLALSFGHEMNGGWYPWGGRKTKAADFARAWRHIHDLFRDEGAADVIWVWSPNVINPVPDVRLKPYYPGDAYVDWIGVVGYYALSGPTSFRTLFGPTLTEIRRFSRKPFIVAETGVEAGERKPAEITDLFAGVRARDDVLGLVWFNLKKEADWRIDSGPLSLAAFREAAADDSFGFDVRKP
;
A
#
# COMPACT_ATOMS: atom_id res chain seq x y z
N MET A 1 -3.28 -82.21 25.08
CA MET A 1 -3.74 -81.89 23.71
C MET A 1 -2.95 -80.70 23.21
N THR A 2 -1.92 -81.01 22.42
CA THR A 2 -0.92 -80.09 21.88
C THR A 2 -1.26 -79.78 20.42
N ALA A 3 -1.46 -78.51 20.09
CA ALA A 3 -1.67 -78.03 18.73
C ALA A 3 -0.48 -77.14 18.27
N PRO A 4 -0.15 -77.09 16.97
CA PRO A 4 1.23 -77.01 16.50
C PRO A 4 1.73 -75.59 16.16
N ARG A 5 3.07 -75.46 16.23
CA ARG A 5 3.88 -74.32 15.76
C ARG A 5 3.77 -74.15 14.24
N ARG A 6 3.61 -72.91 13.76
CA ARG A 6 3.92 -72.50 12.37
C ARG A 6 5.33 -71.90 12.28
N PRO A 7 6.07 -72.12 11.18
CA PRO A 7 7.45 -71.67 11.03
C PRO A 7 7.56 -70.18 10.65
N ARG A 8 8.67 -69.57 11.09
CA ARG A 8 9.09 -68.18 10.80
C ARG A 8 9.81 -68.13 9.45
N GLY A 9 9.36 -67.26 8.55
CA GLY A 9 10.13 -66.81 7.36
C GLY A 9 10.96 -65.54 7.67
N PRO A 10 12.04 -65.27 6.92
CA PRO A 10 13.05 -64.29 7.31
C PRO A 10 12.71 -62.82 6.98
N ARG A 11 13.34 -61.96 7.80
CA ARG A 11 13.36 -60.50 7.86
C ARG A 11 13.46 -59.76 6.53
N ARG A 12 12.68 -58.68 6.39
CA ARG A 12 13.18 -57.42 5.81
C ARG A 12 12.82 -56.27 6.75
N LEU A 13 13.86 -55.69 7.33
CA LEU A 13 13.84 -54.49 8.15
C LEU A 13 13.71 -53.30 7.18
N LEU A 14 12.56 -52.62 7.16
CA LEU A 14 12.48 -51.28 6.57
C LEU A 14 12.42 -50.28 7.73
N LEU A 15 13.57 -49.64 8.00
CA LEU A 15 13.58 -48.34 8.67
C LEU A 15 12.87 -47.36 7.73
N ALA A 16 11.64 -46.97 8.04
CA ALA A 16 11.06 -45.77 7.51
C ALA A 16 11.37 -44.64 8.49
N LEU A 17 12.34 -43.82 8.12
CA LEU A 17 12.65 -42.56 8.78
C LEU A 17 11.38 -41.69 8.81
N VAL A 18 11.00 -41.31 10.02
CA VAL A 18 10.11 -40.17 10.29
C VAL A 18 10.83 -38.93 9.77
N GLY A 19 10.33 -38.39 8.66
CA GLY A 19 10.74 -37.13 8.08
C GLY A 19 9.51 -36.32 7.73
N CYS A 20 8.86 -35.75 8.75
CA CYS A 20 7.83 -34.74 8.56
C CYS A 20 8.45 -33.51 7.87
N LEU A 21 8.25 -33.36 6.56
CA LEU A 21 8.28 -32.04 5.92
C LEU A 21 6.86 -31.47 5.96
N LEU A 22 6.54 -30.80 7.06
CA LEU A 22 5.55 -29.74 7.08
C LEU A 22 6.17 -28.55 6.35
N ALA A 23 5.95 -28.48 5.03
CA ALA A 23 6.10 -27.23 4.31
C ALA A 23 4.93 -26.32 4.74
N ALA A 24 5.14 -25.57 5.82
CA ALA A 24 4.31 -24.43 6.12
C ALA A 24 4.53 -23.41 5.00
N THR A 25 3.55 -23.27 4.10
CA THR A 25 3.45 -22.16 3.16
C THR A 25 3.21 -20.91 3.99
N VAL A 26 4.32 -20.26 4.37
CA VAL A 26 4.34 -18.92 4.94
C VAL A 26 3.62 -18.04 3.93
N GLY A 27 2.50 -17.43 4.34
CA GLY A 27 1.78 -16.46 3.53
C GLY A 27 2.76 -15.43 2.96
N ALA A 28 2.57 -15.05 1.70
CA ALA A 28 3.44 -14.14 0.98
C ALA A 28 3.71 -12.89 1.84
N CYS A 29 4.85 -12.88 2.53
CA CYS A 29 5.36 -11.73 3.24
C CYS A 29 5.85 -10.74 2.20
N ALA A 30 5.40 -9.50 2.22
CA ALA A 30 6.05 -8.41 1.51
C ALA A 30 7.33 -7.98 2.27
N PRO A 31 8.56 -8.23 1.77
CA PRO A 31 9.72 -7.41 2.10
C PRO A 31 9.48 -5.93 1.71
N PRO A 32 10.30 -4.98 2.17
CA PRO A 32 10.18 -3.58 1.77
C PRO A 32 10.22 -3.44 0.24
N ALA A 33 9.36 -2.60 -0.33
CA ALA A 33 9.54 -2.16 -1.71
C ALA A 33 10.85 -1.37 -1.87
N PRO A 34 11.46 -1.32 -3.07
CA PRO A 34 12.70 -0.57 -3.28
C PRO A 34 12.51 0.91 -2.90
N GLN A 35 13.18 1.33 -1.84
CA GLN A 35 13.09 2.69 -1.31
C GLN A 35 13.84 3.67 -2.21
N VAL A 36 13.24 4.83 -2.47
CA VAL A 36 13.96 5.92 -3.12
C VAL A 36 14.62 6.76 -2.05
N SER A 37 15.90 6.48 -1.77
CA SER A 37 16.69 7.35 -0.90
C SER A 37 17.37 8.49 -1.66
N SER A 38 17.43 9.66 -1.04
CA SER A 38 18.20 10.79 -1.53
C SER A 38 19.41 11.02 -0.63
N ALA A 39 20.57 10.46 -1.01
CA ALA A 39 21.84 10.92 -0.48
C ALA A 39 22.23 12.24 -1.19
N ALA A 40 21.61 13.33 -0.77
CA ALA A 40 22.11 14.67 -1.04
C ALA A 40 21.66 15.58 0.11
N ALA A 41 22.62 15.93 0.98
CA ALA A 41 22.44 17.00 1.94
C ALA A 41 22.29 18.31 1.15
N ALA A 42 21.11 18.93 1.23
CA ALA A 42 20.96 20.32 0.86
C ALA A 42 21.64 21.20 1.94
N PRO A 43 22.27 22.34 1.59
CA PRO A 43 22.82 23.27 2.57
C PRO A 43 21.72 23.74 3.53
N GLU A 44 22.10 24.01 4.78
CA GLU A 44 21.23 24.71 5.74
C GLU A 44 20.98 26.15 5.25
N ASP A 45 19.87 26.36 4.54
CA ASP A 45 19.41 27.71 4.22
C ASP A 45 18.63 28.30 5.39
N LYS A 46 18.95 29.56 5.70
CA LYS A 46 18.35 30.37 6.76
C LYS A 46 16.84 30.43 6.57
N GLN A 47 16.10 30.03 7.61
CA GLN A 47 14.65 30.17 7.71
C GLN A 47 14.24 31.62 7.46
N THR A 48 13.83 31.91 6.24
CA THR A 48 13.02 33.08 5.93
C THR A 48 11.62 32.52 5.78
N GLN A 49 10.71 32.86 6.71
CA GLN A 49 9.29 32.54 6.54
C GLN A 49 8.80 33.28 5.29
N THR A 50 8.84 32.60 4.14
CA THR A 50 8.21 33.10 2.93
C THR A 50 6.71 33.06 3.16
N GLN A 51 6.11 34.25 3.34
CA GLN A 51 4.66 34.41 3.32
C GLN A 51 4.11 33.73 2.06
N ARG A 52 3.15 32.81 2.26
CA ARG A 52 2.44 32.14 1.17
C ARG A 52 1.81 33.21 0.26
N THR A 53 2.21 33.22 -1.00
CA THR A 53 1.60 34.06 -2.04
C THR A 53 0.28 33.47 -2.55
N GLU A 54 0.07 32.16 -2.39
CA GLU A 54 -1.14 31.44 -2.81
C GLU A 54 -1.83 30.75 -1.62
N PRO A 55 -3.16 30.65 -1.61
CA PRO A 55 -3.88 29.83 -0.63
C PRO A 55 -3.51 28.34 -0.76
N PRO A 56 -3.72 27.53 0.30
CA PRO A 56 -3.60 26.07 0.23
C PRO A 56 -4.44 25.48 -0.92
N TYR A 57 -3.94 24.43 -1.57
CA TYR A 57 -4.68 23.74 -2.62
C TYR A 57 -5.92 23.04 -2.03
N ASP A 58 -7.08 23.21 -2.67
CA ASP A 58 -8.31 22.54 -2.25
C ASP A 58 -8.32 21.06 -2.68
N ILE A 59 -8.02 20.16 -1.75
CA ILE A 59 -8.04 18.71 -1.98
C ILE A 59 -9.45 18.10 -1.95
N ARG A 60 -10.50 18.82 -1.54
CA ARG A 60 -11.84 18.24 -1.34
C ARG A 60 -12.39 17.51 -2.58
N PRO A 61 -12.24 18.03 -3.81
CA PRO A 61 -12.67 17.31 -5.01
C PRO A 61 -11.97 15.96 -5.22
N LEU A 62 -10.73 15.82 -4.74
CA LEU A 62 -9.99 14.56 -4.81
C LEU A 62 -10.45 13.55 -3.76
N LEU A 63 -11.11 13.96 -2.68
CA LEU A 63 -11.51 13.02 -1.63
C LEU A 63 -12.63 12.08 -2.09
N HIS A 64 -13.43 12.53 -3.07
CA HIS A 64 -14.59 11.83 -3.63
C HIS A 64 -14.75 12.16 -5.12
N PRO A 65 -13.83 11.71 -5.98
CA PRO A 65 -13.91 11.95 -7.42
C PRO A 65 -15.07 11.19 -8.05
N ASP A 66 -15.56 11.69 -9.18
CA ASP A 66 -16.62 11.03 -9.97
C ASP A 66 -16.15 9.73 -10.63
N HIS A 67 -14.83 9.59 -10.80
CA HIS A 67 -14.17 8.44 -11.42
C HIS A 67 -13.27 7.72 -10.40
N LYS A 68 -13.01 6.44 -10.64
CA LYS A 68 -12.12 5.61 -9.84
C LYS A 68 -10.66 5.90 -10.19
N TYR A 69 -9.82 6.04 -9.17
CA TYR A 69 -8.37 6.08 -9.35
C TYR A 69 -7.86 4.79 -10.01
N LEU A 70 -7.00 4.96 -11.02
CA LEU A 70 -6.17 3.92 -11.59
C LEU A 70 -4.71 4.25 -11.25
N GLY A 71 -4.24 3.67 -10.16
CA GLY A 71 -2.90 3.88 -9.66
C GLY A 71 -1.88 2.84 -10.12
N VAL A 72 -0.61 3.21 -10.02
CA VAL A 72 0.50 2.28 -10.25
C VAL A 72 1.70 2.57 -9.33
N ALA A 73 2.33 1.51 -8.84
CA ALA A 73 3.73 1.51 -8.41
C ALA A 73 4.58 0.83 -9.50
N VAL A 74 5.68 1.45 -9.91
CA VAL A 74 6.65 0.84 -10.84
C VAL A 74 8.06 0.99 -10.27
N ASN A 75 9.01 0.24 -10.80
CA ASN A 75 10.41 0.39 -10.40
C ASN A 75 10.91 1.82 -10.60
N GLY A 76 11.54 2.40 -9.59
CA GLY A 76 12.06 3.76 -9.61
C GLY A 76 11.00 4.87 -9.50
N SER A 77 9.74 4.55 -9.22
CA SER A 77 8.73 5.54 -8.78
C SER A 77 9.28 6.39 -7.62
N PRO A 78 9.04 7.71 -7.57
CA PRO A 78 8.30 8.50 -8.55
C PRO A 78 9.19 9.06 -9.68
N ARG A 79 10.52 8.98 -9.55
CA ARG A 79 11.49 9.66 -10.44
C ARG A 79 11.58 9.06 -11.85
N ALA A 80 11.44 7.75 -11.97
CA ALA A 80 11.66 7.06 -13.24
C ALA A 80 10.44 7.18 -14.17
N THR A 81 10.66 7.77 -15.35
CA THR A 81 9.63 7.98 -16.39
C THR A 81 9.53 6.81 -17.37
N ALA A 82 10.65 6.15 -17.70
CA ALA A 82 10.65 5.04 -18.67
C ALA A 82 9.78 3.83 -18.21
N PRO A 83 9.88 3.34 -16.96
CA PRO A 83 8.99 2.28 -16.49
C PRO A 83 7.50 2.67 -16.47
N LEU A 84 7.18 3.95 -16.21
CA LEU A 84 5.81 4.47 -16.30
C LEU A 84 5.30 4.50 -17.74
N THR A 85 6.15 4.95 -18.68
CA THR A 85 5.82 5.02 -20.10
C THR A 85 5.52 3.61 -20.63
N ALA A 86 6.41 2.65 -20.34
CA ALA A 86 6.22 1.26 -20.71
C ALA A 86 4.95 0.65 -20.06
N PHE A 87 4.65 0.98 -18.81
CA PHE A 87 3.39 0.57 -18.18
C PHE A 87 2.19 1.17 -18.92
N THR A 88 2.20 2.48 -19.22
CA THR A 88 1.08 3.18 -19.88
C THR A 88 0.80 2.62 -21.26
N GLU A 89 1.84 2.40 -22.08
CA GLU A 89 1.72 1.78 -23.40
C GLU A 89 1.12 0.37 -23.32
N LYS A 90 1.57 -0.43 -22.33
CA LYS A 90 1.07 -1.79 -22.10
C LYS A 90 -0.33 -1.80 -21.52
N ALA A 91 -0.67 -0.92 -20.58
CA ALA A 91 -1.99 -0.83 -19.99
C ALA A 91 -3.03 -0.27 -20.98
N GLY A 92 -2.61 0.49 -21.99
CA GLY A 92 -3.52 1.21 -22.88
C GLY A 92 -4.23 2.39 -22.20
N LYS A 93 -3.87 2.69 -20.95
CA LYS A 93 -4.42 3.78 -20.15
C LYS A 93 -3.35 4.32 -19.22
N ARG A 94 -3.33 5.64 -19.07
CA ARG A 94 -2.38 6.32 -18.18
C ARG A 94 -2.90 6.26 -16.74
N PRO A 95 -2.08 5.85 -15.77
CA PRO A 95 -2.46 5.88 -14.38
C PRO A 95 -2.48 7.31 -13.84
N ASP A 96 -3.44 7.62 -12.97
CA ASP A 96 -3.69 8.94 -12.38
C ASP A 96 -3.27 9.04 -10.91
N LEU A 97 -2.81 7.93 -10.32
CA LEU A 97 -2.25 7.85 -8.97
C LEU A 97 -0.88 7.17 -9.02
N ARG A 98 0.12 7.75 -8.38
CA ARG A 98 1.51 7.31 -8.50
C ARG A 98 2.08 6.98 -7.12
N GLU A 99 2.09 5.70 -6.79
CA GLU A 99 2.64 5.23 -5.52
C GLU A 99 4.17 5.15 -5.56
N TYR A 100 4.78 5.55 -4.44
CA TYR A 100 6.21 5.41 -4.18
C TYR A 100 6.50 5.32 -2.68
N TYR A 101 7.66 4.77 -2.34
CA TYR A 101 8.08 4.53 -0.96
C TYR A 101 9.23 5.47 -0.60
N ALA A 102 9.11 6.16 0.52
CA ALA A 102 10.20 6.94 1.10
C ALA A 102 10.58 6.43 2.48
N LYS A 103 11.88 6.39 2.71
CA LYS A 103 12.45 6.07 4.01
C LYS A 103 12.22 7.21 5.00
N TRP A 104 11.86 6.88 6.24
CA TRP A 104 11.84 7.85 7.33
C TRP A 104 13.25 8.41 7.60
N GLY A 105 13.35 9.73 7.69
CA GLY A 105 14.58 10.50 7.79
C GLY A 105 14.97 11.19 6.49
N ASP A 106 14.43 10.77 5.34
CA ASP A 106 14.70 11.42 4.05
C ASP A 106 13.84 12.69 3.89
N PRO A 107 14.37 13.76 3.28
CA PRO A 107 13.60 14.98 3.04
C PRO A 107 12.49 14.74 2.02
N PHE A 108 11.40 15.52 2.13
CA PHE A 108 10.39 15.59 1.08
C PHE A 108 11.03 16.11 -0.23
N GLN A 109 10.58 15.60 -1.37
CA GLN A 109 11.12 15.93 -2.68
C GLN A 109 10.08 16.73 -3.48
N PRO A 110 9.97 18.06 -3.26
CA PRO A 110 8.89 18.86 -3.82
C PRO A 110 8.91 18.86 -5.35
N GLU A 111 10.08 19.02 -5.99
CA GLU A 111 10.17 19.07 -7.45
C GLU A 111 9.83 17.74 -8.13
N VAL A 112 10.13 16.62 -7.47
CA VAL A 112 9.76 15.29 -8.00
C VAL A 112 8.25 15.11 -7.92
N ASN A 113 7.62 15.48 -6.81
CA ASN A 113 6.16 15.40 -6.65
C ASN A 113 5.44 16.41 -7.55
N ARG A 114 6.01 17.60 -7.77
CA ARG A 114 5.51 18.59 -8.73
C ARG A 114 5.50 18.04 -10.14
N ALA A 115 6.59 17.38 -10.55
CA ALA A 115 6.63 16.72 -11.84
C ALA A 115 5.60 15.59 -11.97
N VAL A 116 5.31 14.83 -10.91
CA VAL A 116 4.23 13.82 -10.89
C VAL A 116 2.87 14.49 -11.09
N TRP A 117 2.58 15.54 -10.31
CA TRP A 117 1.34 16.31 -10.38
C TRP A 117 1.13 17.01 -11.72
N ASP A 118 2.13 17.70 -12.25
CA ASP A 118 2.06 18.42 -13.52
C ASP A 118 1.86 17.44 -14.69
N ASN A 119 2.27 16.19 -14.51
CA ASN A 119 1.97 15.08 -15.39
C ASN A 119 0.56 14.49 -15.16
N GLY A 120 -0.33 15.13 -14.41
CA GLY A 120 -1.70 14.66 -14.22
C GLY A 120 -1.80 13.37 -13.40
N GLN A 121 -0.88 13.19 -12.43
CA GLN A 121 -0.93 12.07 -11.49
C GLN A 121 -0.89 12.60 -10.05
N LEU A 122 -1.70 12.06 -9.15
CA LEU A 122 -1.63 12.33 -7.73
C LEU A 122 -0.43 11.54 -7.14
N PRO A 123 0.57 12.18 -6.53
CA PRO A 123 1.60 11.43 -5.82
C PRO A 123 1.01 10.76 -4.58
N PHE A 124 1.35 9.48 -4.39
CA PHE A 124 1.00 8.70 -3.20
C PHE A 124 2.26 8.19 -2.52
N LEU A 125 2.58 8.80 -1.38
CA LEU A 125 3.75 8.49 -0.58
C LEU A 125 3.44 7.45 0.50
N VAL A 126 4.16 6.33 0.46
CA VAL A 126 4.25 5.38 1.57
C VAL A 126 5.51 5.67 2.38
N TRP A 127 5.33 6.15 3.61
CA TRP A 127 6.40 6.64 4.47
C TRP A 127 6.79 5.60 5.53
N GLU A 128 8.02 5.09 5.46
CA GLU A 128 8.43 3.85 6.12
C GLU A 128 9.45 4.07 7.26
N PRO A 129 9.04 3.92 8.54
CA PRO A 129 9.89 4.15 9.71
C PRO A 129 10.76 2.94 10.09
N PHE A 130 11.65 2.49 9.20
CA PHE A 130 12.52 1.34 9.51
C PHE A 130 13.49 1.58 10.67
N SER A 131 14.00 2.81 10.81
CA SER A 131 15.02 3.17 11.81
C SER A 131 14.46 3.79 13.09
N ARG A 132 13.13 3.95 13.21
CA ARG A 132 12.50 4.58 14.36
C ARG A 132 11.27 3.80 14.81
N THR A 133 11.13 3.58 16.11
CA THR A 133 9.92 2.92 16.63
C THR A 133 8.75 3.91 16.65
N VAL A 134 7.53 3.42 16.43
CA VAL A 134 6.35 4.29 16.49
C VAL A 134 6.14 4.91 17.87
N ALA A 135 6.59 4.25 18.94
CA ALA A 135 6.52 4.80 20.29
C ALA A 135 7.43 6.02 20.45
N GLN A 136 8.62 6.02 19.83
CA GLN A 136 9.51 7.19 19.82
C GLN A 136 8.93 8.33 18.98
N ILE A 137 8.32 8.01 17.84
CA ILE A 137 7.64 9.01 16.99
C ILE A 137 6.47 9.64 17.77
N ALA A 138 5.63 8.82 18.40
CA ALA A 138 4.53 9.29 19.25
C ALA A 138 5.00 10.10 20.47
N ALA A 139 6.25 9.92 20.91
CA ALA A 139 6.87 10.68 22.00
C ALA A 139 7.61 11.94 21.53
N GLY A 140 7.45 12.30 20.25
CA GLY A 140 7.98 13.52 19.66
C GLY A 140 9.49 13.52 19.38
N LYS A 141 10.13 12.35 19.29
CA LYS A 141 11.59 12.26 19.08
C LYS A 141 12.07 12.77 17.73
N ASP A 142 11.16 12.91 16.76
CA ASP A 142 11.46 13.32 15.39
C ASP A 142 10.70 14.60 14.98
N ASP A 143 10.17 15.39 15.93
CA ASP A 143 9.32 16.55 15.63
C ASP A 143 10.00 17.56 14.71
N ALA A 144 11.29 17.85 14.94
CA ALA A 144 12.04 18.76 14.09
C ALA A 144 12.11 18.27 12.62
N TYR A 145 12.27 16.96 12.43
CA TYR A 145 12.27 16.35 11.10
C TYR A 145 10.87 16.37 10.47
N ILE A 146 9.83 16.02 11.24
CA ILE A 146 8.45 16.01 10.76
C ILE A 146 7.99 17.42 10.38
N ARG A 147 8.31 18.44 11.19
CA ARG A 147 8.00 19.85 10.90
C ARG A 147 8.70 20.32 9.64
N LYS A 148 10.00 20.02 9.47
CA LYS A 148 10.74 20.33 8.24
C LYS A 148 10.13 19.64 7.00
N PHE A 149 9.64 18.41 7.16
CA PHE A 149 8.95 17.70 6.09
C PHE A 149 7.61 18.39 5.77
N ALA A 150 6.82 18.73 6.79
CA ALA A 150 5.54 19.42 6.64
C ALA A 150 5.69 20.81 6.03
N ASP A 151 6.72 21.58 6.41
CA ASP A 151 7.10 22.84 5.78
C ASP A 151 7.30 22.67 4.27
N ALA A 152 8.08 21.66 3.86
CA ALA A 152 8.33 21.38 2.44
C ALA A 152 7.05 20.94 1.70
N VAL A 153 6.13 20.23 2.36
CA VAL A 153 4.83 19.86 1.79
C VAL A 153 3.91 21.07 1.67
N ARG A 154 3.91 21.98 2.65
CA ARG A 154 3.20 23.26 2.58
C ARG A 154 3.69 24.07 1.38
N ASP A 155 5.00 24.21 1.22
CA ASP A 155 5.59 25.04 0.16
C ASP A 155 5.43 24.40 -1.22
N TYR A 156 5.25 23.08 -1.29
CA TYR A 156 4.87 22.36 -2.51
C TYR A 156 3.48 22.77 -3.02
N ASN A 157 2.53 23.05 -2.10
CA ASN A 157 1.19 23.61 -2.34
C ASN A 157 0.39 22.90 -3.46
N ARG A 158 0.42 21.57 -3.43
CA ARG A 158 -0.28 20.67 -4.36
C ARG A 158 -0.67 19.41 -3.59
N PRO A 159 -1.65 18.62 -4.08
CA PRO A 159 -2.08 17.40 -3.41
C PRO A 159 -0.97 16.37 -3.23
N LEU A 160 -0.95 15.73 -2.06
CA LEU A 160 -0.15 14.56 -1.73
C LEU A 160 -1.01 13.55 -0.95
N ALA A 161 -1.19 12.35 -1.48
CA ALA A 161 -1.67 11.24 -0.67
C ALA A 161 -0.52 10.68 0.17
N LEU A 162 -0.74 10.42 1.46
CA LEU A 162 0.31 9.96 2.38
C LEU A 162 -0.19 8.83 3.27
N SER A 163 0.57 7.74 3.31
CA SER A 163 0.39 6.61 4.22
C SER A 163 1.64 6.43 5.09
N PHE A 164 1.51 6.64 6.40
CA PHE A 164 2.58 6.38 7.35
C PHE A 164 2.50 4.94 7.87
N GLY A 165 3.61 4.19 7.78
CA GLY A 165 3.71 2.86 8.38
C GLY A 165 2.62 1.89 7.93
N HIS A 166 2.48 1.71 6.61
CA HIS A 166 1.51 0.80 5.99
C HIS A 166 1.61 -0.64 6.56
N GLU A 167 0.52 -1.39 6.42
CA GLU A 167 0.39 -2.79 6.87
C GLU A 167 0.73 -3.00 8.35
N MET A 168 0.39 -2.02 9.19
CA MET A 168 0.71 -2.02 10.62
C MET A 168 0.13 -3.22 11.40
N ASN A 169 -0.91 -3.86 10.87
CA ASN A 169 -1.49 -5.09 11.41
C ASN A 169 -0.67 -6.36 11.08
N GLY A 170 0.27 -6.29 10.15
CA GLY A 170 1.16 -7.37 9.75
C GLY A 170 2.39 -7.54 10.67
N GLY A 171 2.97 -8.74 10.70
CA GLY A 171 4.13 -9.07 11.55
C GLY A 171 5.51 -8.82 10.93
N TRP A 172 5.57 -8.50 9.63
CA TRP A 172 6.80 -8.45 8.85
C TRP A 172 7.56 -7.12 8.99
N TYR A 173 6.87 -5.99 9.17
CA TYR A 173 7.52 -4.69 9.39
C TYR A 173 7.87 -4.42 10.87
N PRO A 174 8.87 -3.56 11.16
CA PRO A 174 9.24 -3.22 12.55
C PRO A 174 8.18 -2.37 13.26
N TRP A 175 7.35 -1.63 12.51
CA TRP A 175 6.23 -0.84 13.04
C TRP A 175 4.92 -1.64 13.19
N GLY A 176 4.93 -2.94 12.88
CA GLY A 176 3.73 -3.77 12.86
C GLY A 176 3.70 -4.93 13.87
N GLY A 177 2.53 -5.55 13.97
CA GLY A 177 2.32 -6.80 14.69
C GLY A 177 2.69 -6.71 16.17
N ARG A 178 3.27 -7.77 16.74
CA ARG A 178 3.62 -7.81 18.17
C ARG A 178 4.82 -6.93 18.56
N LYS A 179 5.53 -6.35 17.59
CA LYS A 179 6.70 -5.47 17.83
C LYS A 179 6.29 -4.08 18.29
N THR A 180 5.03 -3.70 18.03
CA THR A 180 4.50 -2.38 18.27
C THR A 180 3.13 -2.49 18.94
N LYS A 181 2.86 -1.66 19.94
CA LYS A 181 1.51 -1.53 20.50
C LYS A 181 0.63 -0.78 19.49
N ALA A 182 -0.54 -1.33 19.15
CA ALA A 182 -1.47 -0.69 18.22
C ALA A 182 -1.85 0.75 18.64
N ALA A 183 -2.03 0.97 19.95
CA ALA A 183 -2.31 2.31 20.48
C ALA A 183 -1.13 3.29 20.30
N ASP A 184 0.12 2.81 20.26
CA ASP A 184 1.29 3.64 19.98
C ASP A 184 1.33 4.04 18.50
N PHE A 185 0.95 3.13 17.60
CA PHE A 185 0.77 3.45 16.19
C PHE A 185 -0.29 4.54 15.99
N ALA A 186 -1.47 4.39 16.60
CA ALA A 186 -2.53 5.39 16.51
C ALA A 186 -2.11 6.75 17.10
N ARG A 187 -1.31 6.77 18.18
CA ARG A 187 -0.74 8.01 18.74
C ARG A 187 0.29 8.65 17.81
N ALA A 188 1.20 7.85 17.23
CA ALA A 188 2.19 8.35 16.27
C ALA A 188 1.52 8.98 15.04
N TRP A 189 0.49 8.32 14.50
CA TRP A 189 -0.29 8.85 13.39
C TRP A 189 -0.89 10.22 13.71
N ARG A 190 -1.62 10.34 14.82
CA ARG A 190 -2.22 11.62 15.23
C ARG A 190 -1.17 12.70 15.43
N HIS A 191 -0.05 12.35 16.06
CA HIS A 191 1.07 13.26 16.29
C HIS A 191 1.64 13.81 14.98
N ILE A 192 1.90 12.95 13.99
CA ILE A 192 2.38 13.37 12.66
C ILE A 192 1.35 14.30 11.99
N HIS A 193 0.07 13.91 11.98
CA HIS A 193 -1.00 14.70 11.39
C HIS A 193 -1.13 16.09 12.04
N ASP A 194 -1.10 16.15 13.38
CA ASP A 194 -1.18 17.41 14.12
C ASP A 194 0.01 18.32 13.78
N LEU A 195 1.22 17.79 13.67
CA LEU A 195 2.39 18.57 13.24
C LEU A 195 2.23 19.14 11.82
N PHE A 196 1.71 18.34 10.88
CA PHE A 196 1.43 18.82 9.52
C PHE A 196 0.38 19.94 9.51
N ARG A 197 -0.69 19.78 10.29
CA ARG A 197 -1.72 20.82 10.47
C ARG A 197 -1.11 22.10 11.06
N ASP A 198 -0.29 21.96 12.10
CA ASP A 198 0.33 23.10 12.79
C ASP A 198 1.29 23.88 11.88
N GLU A 199 2.01 23.20 10.97
CA GLU A 199 2.83 23.85 9.93
C GLU A 199 1.99 24.38 8.75
N GLY A 200 0.68 24.14 8.74
CA GLY A 200 -0.24 24.59 7.70
C GLY A 200 -0.16 23.80 6.39
N ALA A 201 0.37 22.58 6.42
CA ALA A 201 0.39 21.64 5.30
C ALA A 201 -0.98 20.96 5.14
N ALA A 202 -1.96 21.73 4.65
CA ALA A 202 -3.36 21.30 4.53
C ALA A 202 -3.64 20.43 3.30
N ASP A 203 -2.71 20.34 2.35
CA ASP A 203 -2.93 19.74 1.03
C ASP A 203 -2.61 18.23 1.01
N VAL A 204 -2.77 17.57 2.17
CA VAL A 204 -2.44 16.15 2.36
C VAL A 204 -3.71 15.33 2.51
N ILE A 205 -3.79 14.25 1.73
CA ILE A 205 -4.83 13.22 1.85
C ILE A 205 -4.25 12.09 2.72
N TRP A 206 -4.83 11.88 3.91
CA TRP A 206 -4.32 10.92 4.89
C TRP A 206 -4.89 9.52 4.63
N VAL A 207 -4.02 8.58 4.23
CA VAL A 207 -4.40 7.22 3.79
C VAL A 207 -4.01 6.17 4.83
N TRP A 208 -4.91 5.85 5.76
CA TRP A 208 -4.64 4.82 6.79
C TRP A 208 -4.71 3.43 6.18
N SER A 209 -3.55 2.76 6.08
CA SER A 209 -3.39 1.62 5.17
C SER A 209 -3.08 0.27 5.83
N PRO A 210 -4.09 -0.49 6.30
CA PRO A 210 -3.88 -1.85 6.82
C PRO A 210 -3.72 -2.89 5.69
N ASN A 211 -3.04 -4.00 5.99
CA ASN A 211 -3.14 -5.21 5.17
C ASN A 211 -4.52 -5.84 5.33
N VAL A 212 -4.97 -6.62 4.35
CA VAL A 212 -6.10 -7.53 4.50
C VAL A 212 -5.94 -8.41 5.76
N ILE A 213 -7.05 -8.75 6.42
CA ILE A 213 -6.99 -9.39 7.75
C ILE A 213 -6.55 -10.84 7.66
N ASN A 214 -6.66 -11.48 6.50
CA ASN A 214 -5.98 -12.76 6.25
C ASN A 214 -4.65 -12.44 5.57
N PRO A 215 -3.49 -12.89 6.09
CA PRO A 215 -3.33 -14.07 6.95
C PRO A 215 -3.19 -13.79 8.47
N VAL A 216 -3.61 -12.62 8.97
CA VAL A 216 -3.51 -12.20 10.39
C VAL A 216 -4.88 -12.05 11.09
N PRO A 217 -5.79 -13.04 11.04
CA PRO A 217 -7.21 -12.85 11.37
C PRO A 217 -7.48 -12.48 12.84
N ASP A 218 -6.54 -12.76 13.74
CA ASP A 218 -6.65 -12.45 15.16
C ASP A 218 -6.27 -11.00 15.50
N VAL A 219 -5.68 -10.25 14.55
CA VAL A 219 -5.26 -8.87 14.77
C VAL A 219 -6.43 -7.92 14.48
N ARG A 220 -7.04 -7.40 15.54
CA ARG A 220 -8.10 -6.38 15.40
C ARG A 220 -7.52 -5.07 14.87
N LEU A 221 -8.22 -4.46 13.91
CA LEU A 221 -7.81 -3.22 13.25
C LEU A 221 -8.13 -1.96 14.04
N LYS A 222 -9.28 -1.92 14.74
CA LYS A 222 -9.75 -0.74 15.49
C LYS A 222 -8.69 -0.11 16.43
N PRO A 223 -7.87 -0.89 17.17
CA PRO A 223 -6.83 -0.32 18.04
C PRO A 223 -5.71 0.45 17.31
N TYR A 224 -5.48 0.19 16.02
CA TYR A 224 -4.52 0.93 15.18
C TYR A 224 -5.13 2.20 14.57
N TYR A 225 -6.46 2.32 14.60
CA TYR A 225 -7.17 3.39 13.92
C TYR A 225 -7.06 4.72 14.69
N PRO A 226 -6.56 5.80 14.07
CA PRO A 226 -6.34 7.09 14.75
C PRO A 226 -7.65 7.88 14.97
N GLY A 227 -8.71 7.53 14.24
CA GLY A 227 -10.03 8.19 14.25
C GLY A 227 -10.33 8.89 12.91
N ASP A 228 -11.62 9.05 12.58
CA ASP A 228 -12.09 9.64 11.31
C ASP A 228 -11.59 11.09 11.09
N ALA A 229 -11.23 11.81 12.15
CA ALA A 229 -10.69 13.18 12.06
C ALA A 229 -9.23 13.24 11.56
N TYR A 230 -8.54 12.11 11.47
CA TYR A 230 -7.12 12.01 11.08
C TYR A 230 -6.93 11.17 9.81
N VAL A 231 -8.01 10.80 9.14
CA VAL A 231 -8.01 9.87 8.00
C VAL A 231 -8.99 10.39 6.95
N ASP A 232 -8.52 10.50 5.72
CA ASP A 232 -9.37 10.82 4.58
C ASP A 232 -9.76 9.53 3.86
N TRP A 233 -8.78 8.65 3.61
CA TRP A 233 -8.98 7.38 2.92
C TRP A 233 -8.52 6.19 3.76
N ILE A 234 -9.20 5.06 3.60
CA ILE A 234 -8.78 3.79 4.16
C ILE A 234 -8.12 2.95 3.06
N GLY A 235 -6.80 2.81 3.13
CA GLY A 235 -5.97 2.14 2.11
C GLY A 235 -5.80 0.65 2.35
N VAL A 236 -6.68 -0.21 1.83
CA VAL A 236 -6.53 -1.65 2.08
C VAL A 236 -5.50 -2.24 1.11
N VAL A 237 -4.45 -2.85 1.66
CA VAL A 237 -3.42 -3.57 0.89
C VAL A 237 -3.75 -5.06 0.85
N GLY A 238 -3.65 -5.67 -0.34
CA GLY A 238 -3.89 -7.11 -0.49
C GLY A 238 -3.62 -7.62 -1.91
N TYR A 239 -3.17 -8.86 -2.00
CA TYR A 239 -2.70 -9.48 -3.25
C TYR A 239 -3.43 -10.79 -3.55
N TYR A 240 -3.75 -11.02 -4.84
CA TYR A 240 -4.23 -12.32 -5.33
C TYR A 240 -3.01 -13.22 -5.55
N ALA A 241 -2.67 -14.03 -4.54
CA ALA A 241 -1.60 -15.02 -4.62
C ALA A 241 -2.10 -16.36 -5.20
N LEU A 242 -1.18 -17.21 -5.67
CA LEU A 242 -1.50 -18.54 -6.23
C LEU A 242 -2.33 -19.43 -5.30
N SER A 243 -2.19 -19.23 -3.99
CA SER A 243 -3.02 -19.85 -2.96
C SER A 243 -3.73 -18.79 -2.13
N GLY A 244 -4.94 -19.08 -1.69
CA GLY A 244 -5.77 -18.14 -0.92
C GLY A 244 -6.98 -17.63 -1.70
N PRO A 245 -7.55 -16.49 -1.29
CA PRO A 245 -8.72 -15.89 -1.91
C PRO A 245 -8.53 -15.59 -3.40
N THR A 246 -9.54 -15.91 -4.21
CA THR A 246 -9.52 -15.74 -5.68
C THR A 246 -10.54 -14.71 -6.18
N SER A 247 -11.12 -13.93 -5.27
CA SER A 247 -12.11 -12.90 -5.62
C SER A 247 -11.98 -11.67 -4.72
N PHE A 248 -12.42 -10.51 -5.19
CA PHE A 248 -12.39 -9.26 -4.46
C PHE A 248 -13.18 -9.40 -3.16
N ARG A 249 -14.34 -10.06 -3.24
CA ARG A 249 -15.22 -10.32 -2.10
C ARG A 249 -14.52 -11.16 -1.04
N THR A 250 -13.76 -12.17 -1.41
CA THR A 250 -13.10 -13.06 -0.45
C THR A 250 -11.76 -12.53 0.04
N LEU A 251 -11.05 -11.73 -0.77
CA LEU A 251 -9.78 -11.10 -0.42
C LEU A 251 -9.99 -9.87 0.47
N PHE A 252 -10.74 -8.89 -0.01
CA PHE A 252 -10.91 -7.60 0.65
C PHE A 252 -12.14 -7.56 1.56
N GLY A 253 -13.24 -8.23 1.18
CA GLY A 253 -14.53 -8.13 1.86
C GLY A 253 -14.51 -8.31 3.39
N PRO A 254 -13.78 -9.29 3.97
CA PRO A 254 -13.68 -9.44 5.42
C PRO A 254 -13.09 -8.21 6.11
N THR A 255 -12.01 -7.64 5.55
CA THR A 255 -11.37 -6.42 6.06
C THR A 255 -12.29 -5.21 5.97
N LEU A 256 -12.93 -5.00 4.81
CA LEU A 256 -13.88 -3.90 4.63
C LEU A 256 -15.02 -4.02 5.65
N THR A 257 -15.51 -5.23 5.89
CA THR A 257 -16.58 -5.50 6.86
C THR A 257 -16.14 -5.19 8.30
N GLU A 258 -14.93 -5.56 8.69
CA GLU A 258 -14.39 -5.21 10.01
C GLU A 258 -14.29 -3.68 10.18
N ILE A 259 -13.73 -3.00 9.18
CA ILE A 259 -13.53 -1.55 9.23
C ILE A 259 -14.85 -0.78 9.28
N ARG A 260 -15.87 -1.26 8.57
CA ARG A 260 -17.23 -0.71 8.63
C ARG A 260 -17.89 -0.84 10.01
N ARG A 261 -17.27 -1.52 10.99
CA ARG A 261 -17.74 -1.48 12.39
C ARG A 261 -17.32 -0.22 13.14
N PHE A 262 -16.37 0.57 12.63
CA PHE A 262 -15.86 1.74 13.33
C PHE A 262 -15.57 2.98 12.47
N SER A 263 -15.66 2.89 11.13
CA SER A 263 -15.51 4.06 10.24
C SER A 263 -16.46 4.01 9.04
N ARG A 264 -16.72 5.19 8.47
CA ARG A 264 -17.49 5.39 7.22
C ARG A 264 -16.65 6.01 6.09
N LYS A 265 -15.36 6.27 6.33
CA LYS A 265 -14.46 6.83 5.30
C LYS A 265 -14.39 5.93 4.06
N PRO A 266 -14.21 6.51 2.87
CA PRO A 266 -14.08 5.73 1.64
C PRO A 266 -12.82 4.87 1.66
N PHE A 267 -12.87 3.75 0.94
CA PHE A 267 -11.72 2.86 0.78
C PHE A 267 -10.95 3.20 -0.49
N ILE A 268 -9.66 2.91 -0.52
CA ILE A 268 -8.89 2.73 -1.74
C ILE A 268 -8.16 1.40 -1.63
N VAL A 269 -8.07 0.62 -2.72
CA VAL A 269 -7.15 -0.52 -2.74
C VAL A 269 -5.75 0.07 -2.90
N ALA A 270 -5.09 0.34 -1.77
CA ALA A 270 -3.88 1.16 -1.72
C ALA A 270 -2.69 0.51 -2.40
N GLU A 271 -2.66 -0.81 -2.46
CA GLU A 271 -1.66 -1.58 -3.18
C GLU A 271 -2.23 -2.98 -3.44
N THR A 272 -2.13 -3.46 -4.68
CA THR A 272 -2.57 -4.80 -5.07
C THR A 272 -1.85 -5.31 -6.31
N GLY A 273 -2.02 -6.59 -6.58
CA GLY A 273 -1.55 -7.25 -7.78
C GLY A 273 -2.10 -8.66 -7.83
N VAL A 274 -1.97 -9.27 -9.01
CA VAL A 274 -2.32 -10.67 -9.23
C VAL A 274 -1.05 -11.43 -9.61
N GLU A 275 -0.77 -12.49 -8.88
CA GLU A 275 0.43 -13.30 -9.06
C GLU A 275 0.39 -14.00 -10.43
N ALA A 276 1.51 -14.03 -11.14
CA ALA A 276 1.58 -14.72 -12.43
C ALA A 276 1.17 -16.20 -12.30
N GLY A 277 0.17 -16.59 -13.08
CA GLY A 277 -0.38 -17.95 -13.10
C GLY A 277 -1.62 -18.03 -13.98
N GLU A 278 -2.17 -19.24 -14.13
CA GLU A 278 -3.31 -19.50 -15.02
C GLU A 278 -4.57 -18.70 -14.66
N ARG A 279 -4.77 -18.41 -13.37
CA ARG A 279 -5.93 -17.66 -12.88
C ARG A 279 -5.82 -16.15 -13.08
N LYS A 280 -4.62 -15.63 -13.38
CA LYS A 280 -4.36 -14.19 -13.40
C LYS A 280 -5.31 -13.38 -14.29
N PRO A 281 -5.63 -13.80 -15.52
CA PRO A 281 -6.58 -13.06 -16.36
C PRO A 281 -7.95 -12.89 -15.69
N ALA A 282 -8.50 -13.97 -15.13
CA ALA A 282 -9.82 -13.93 -14.49
C ALA A 282 -9.80 -13.13 -13.17
N GLU A 283 -8.73 -13.23 -12.39
CA GLU A 283 -8.56 -12.48 -11.13
C GLU A 283 -8.34 -10.98 -11.38
N ILE A 284 -7.71 -10.59 -12.49
CA ILE A 284 -7.66 -9.18 -12.94
C ILE A 284 -9.08 -8.68 -13.22
N THR A 285 -9.86 -9.40 -14.03
CA THR A 285 -11.25 -9.02 -14.32
C THR A 285 -12.09 -8.90 -13.05
N ASP A 286 -11.96 -9.85 -12.12
CA ASP A 286 -12.67 -9.84 -10.84
C ASP A 286 -12.29 -8.64 -9.96
N LEU A 287 -10.99 -8.30 -9.86
CA LEU A 287 -10.53 -7.15 -9.08
C LEU A 287 -11.17 -5.85 -9.58
N PHE A 288 -11.09 -5.58 -10.89
CA PHE A 288 -11.66 -4.36 -11.46
C PHE A 288 -13.20 -4.34 -11.32
N ALA A 289 -13.87 -5.48 -11.53
CA ALA A 289 -15.31 -5.59 -11.32
C ALA A 289 -15.71 -5.31 -9.86
N GLY A 290 -14.93 -5.81 -8.90
CA GLY A 290 -15.15 -5.59 -7.47
C GLY A 290 -14.97 -4.14 -7.04
N VAL A 291 -13.95 -3.45 -7.58
CA VAL A 291 -13.73 -2.02 -7.35
C VAL A 291 -14.84 -1.18 -8.00
N ARG A 292 -15.19 -1.47 -9.26
CA ARG A 292 -16.23 -0.74 -10.00
C ARG A 292 -17.62 -0.88 -9.35
N ALA A 293 -17.95 -2.06 -8.83
CA ALA A 293 -19.26 -2.33 -8.24
C ALA A 293 -19.51 -1.62 -6.89
N ARG A 294 -18.52 -0.89 -6.35
CA ARG A 294 -18.60 -0.28 -5.03
C ARG A 294 -18.38 1.23 -5.08
N ASP A 295 -19.40 2.00 -4.75
CA ASP A 295 -19.29 3.46 -4.65
C ASP A 295 -18.34 3.90 -3.53
N ASP A 296 -18.21 3.07 -2.48
CA ASP A 296 -17.35 3.34 -1.34
C ASP A 296 -15.89 2.89 -1.51
N VAL A 297 -15.51 2.43 -2.70
CA VAL A 297 -14.11 2.14 -3.09
C VAL A 297 -13.70 3.11 -4.20
N LEU A 298 -12.69 3.95 -3.93
CA LEU A 298 -12.26 5.05 -4.78
C LEU A 298 -11.41 4.61 -5.97
N GLY A 299 -10.92 3.36 -6.00
CA GLY A 299 -10.00 2.90 -7.04
C GLY A 299 -9.00 1.89 -6.51
N LEU A 300 -7.95 1.66 -7.30
CA LEU A 300 -6.88 0.71 -6.98
C LEU A 300 -5.52 1.22 -7.40
N VAL A 301 -4.47 0.76 -6.73
CA VAL A 301 -3.07 0.95 -7.14
C VAL A 301 -2.47 -0.40 -7.48
N TRP A 302 -2.04 -0.58 -8.72
CA TRP A 302 -1.38 -1.82 -9.16
C TRP A 302 0.12 -1.78 -8.89
N PHE A 303 0.63 -2.78 -8.16
CA PHE A 303 2.05 -2.97 -7.91
C PHE A 303 2.72 -3.69 -9.10
N ASN A 304 3.20 -2.93 -10.09
CA ASN A 304 3.72 -3.46 -11.35
C ASN A 304 5.22 -3.82 -11.27
N LEU A 305 5.59 -4.71 -10.36
CA LEU A 305 6.97 -5.15 -10.16
C LEU A 305 7.10 -6.67 -10.17
N LYS A 306 8.29 -7.17 -10.53
CA LYS A 306 8.69 -8.56 -10.27
C LYS A 306 9.50 -8.58 -8.98
N LYS A 307 8.96 -9.15 -7.92
CA LYS A 307 9.53 -9.14 -6.57
C LYS A 307 9.37 -10.51 -5.91
N GLU A 308 8.59 -10.64 -4.85
CA GLU A 308 8.27 -11.92 -4.20
C GLU A 308 7.58 -12.87 -5.17
N ALA A 309 6.75 -12.29 -6.04
CA ALA A 309 6.18 -12.94 -7.20
C ALA A 309 6.20 -11.98 -8.40
N ASP A 310 5.74 -12.46 -9.56
CA ASP A 310 5.62 -11.61 -10.76
C ASP A 310 4.25 -10.94 -10.83
N TRP A 311 4.16 -9.73 -10.27
CA TRP A 311 2.94 -8.94 -10.20
C TRP A 311 2.69 -8.11 -11.46
N ARG A 312 3.63 -8.07 -12.40
CA ARG A 312 3.54 -7.20 -13.59
C ARG A 312 2.33 -7.55 -14.46
N ILE A 313 1.70 -6.55 -15.05
CA ILE A 313 0.53 -6.74 -15.94
C ILE A 313 0.87 -7.60 -17.17
N ASP A 314 2.15 -7.61 -17.56
CA ASP A 314 2.68 -8.30 -18.74
C ASP A 314 3.43 -9.60 -18.40
N SER A 315 3.13 -10.23 -17.26
CA SER A 315 3.67 -11.55 -16.92
C SER A 315 3.20 -12.67 -17.88
N GLY A 316 2.20 -12.40 -18.73
CA GLY A 316 1.75 -13.26 -19.82
C GLY A 316 0.79 -12.51 -20.76
N PRO A 317 0.60 -12.97 -22.02
CA PRO A 317 -0.21 -12.25 -23.01
C PRO A 317 -1.70 -12.15 -22.61
N LEU A 318 -2.27 -13.20 -22.01
CA LEU A 318 -3.65 -13.17 -21.53
C LEU A 318 -3.82 -12.26 -20.30
N SER A 319 -2.81 -12.18 -19.43
CA SER A 319 -2.83 -11.25 -18.29
C SER A 319 -2.82 -9.80 -18.77
N LEU A 320 -1.99 -9.49 -19.77
CA LEU A 320 -1.92 -8.16 -20.36
C LEU A 320 -3.24 -7.79 -21.06
N ALA A 321 -3.82 -8.73 -21.81
CA ALA A 321 -5.11 -8.52 -22.47
C ALA A 321 -6.22 -8.23 -21.45
N ALA A 322 -6.32 -9.03 -20.38
CA ALA A 322 -7.32 -8.83 -19.33
C ALA A 322 -7.14 -7.49 -18.60
N PHE A 323 -5.90 -7.08 -18.32
CA PHE A 323 -5.65 -5.77 -17.69
C PHE A 323 -6.04 -4.62 -18.61
N ARG A 324 -5.65 -4.69 -19.90
CA ARG A 324 -6.02 -3.68 -20.91
C ARG A 324 -7.53 -3.53 -21.02
N GLU A 325 -8.25 -4.64 -21.12
CA GLU A 325 -9.71 -4.65 -21.22
C GLU A 325 -10.35 -4.05 -19.98
N ALA A 326 -9.91 -4.46 -18.78
CA ALA A 326 -10.48 -3.98 -17.53
C ALA A 326 -10.17 -2.49 -17.27
N ALA A 327 -8.96 -2.04 -17.58
CA ALA A 327 -8.56 -0.65 -17.42
C ALA A 327 -9.24 0.29 -18.43
N ALA A 328 -9.63 -0.21 -19.61
CA ALA A 328 -10.29 0.59 -20.64
C ALA A 328 -11.67 1.12 -20.21
N ASP A 329 -12.31 0.55 -19.18
CA ASP A 329 -13.57 1.04 -18.62
C ASP A 329 -13.45 2.51 -18.20
N ASP A 330 -14.35 3.35 -18.70
CA ASP A 330 -14.32 4.80 -18.48
C ASP A 330 -14.50 5.21 -17.02
N SER A 331 -15.04 4.33 -16.17
CA SER A 331 -15.12 4.60 -14.74
C SER A 331 -13.77 4.68 -14.04
N PHE A 332 -12.68 4.20 -14.65
CA PHE A 332 -11.32 4.31 -14.09
C PHE A 332 -10.51 5.39 -14.79
N GLY A 333 -9.62 6.09 -14.08
CA GLY A 333 -8.67 7.02 -14.69
C GLY A 333 -9.29 8.37 -15.05
N PHE A 334 -8.74 9.45 -14.52
CA PHE A 334 -9.16 10.81 -14.84
C PHE A 334 -8.00 11.81 -14.69
N ASP A 335 -8.18 13.05 -15.18
CA ASP A 335 -7.19 14.11 -14.91
C ASP A 335 -7.41 14.64 -13.49
N VAL A 336 -6.59 14.23 -12.53
CA VAL A 336 -6.69 14.65 -11.13
C VAL A 336 -6.58 16.16 -10.91
N ARG A 337 -6.10 16.92 -11.90
CA ARG A 337 -6.06 18.40 -11.83
C ARG A 337 -7.42 19.02 -12.19
N LYS A 338 -8.35 18.21 -12.69
CA LYS A 338 -9.76 18.51 -13.00
C LYS A 338 -10.64 17.37 -12.46
N PRO A 339 -10.58 17.15 -11.14
CA PRO A 339 -11.11 15.96 -10.47
C PRO A 339 -12.63 15.91 -10.41
#